data_AF-A0A1B6LXP6-F1
#
_entry.id   AF-A0A1B6LXP6-F1
#
_cell.length_a   1.000
_cell.length_b   1.000
_cell.length_c   1.000
_cell.angle_alpha   90.00
_cell.angle_beta   90.00
_cell.angle_gamma   90.00
#
_symmetry.space_group_name_H-M   'P 1'
#
loop_
_entity.id
_entity.type
_entity.pdbx_description
1 polymer ?
#
loop_
_entity_poly.entity_id
_entity_poly.type
_entity_poly.pdbx_seq_one_letter_code
_entity_poly.pdbx_strand_id
1 'polypeptide(L)'
;MNTSQSFLSWRKRLKEKIISSTMSCDRFTKECEQLQYVLERTIKHGESDSVLLIGFQGSGKTTILNHALDTIRQSGHEEFITVQLNGLIHTDDGLALKEIICQLHLQELEGDRVAGSFSDNLLFLLQSLRSGDRNTSKPVIFILDEFHLFCSHRNQTLLYNLFEAAQASWAPICVVGMTSRVDVTELLEKRVKSRFSHRSILLLPNPTKNERLQLFKMLLTFEITDSKMKNSFPLRWNENISSLCKDQSVQNVLEKQLFCDSDEKLFRSFLLLLLCKIPVSAELKNIKLTAEDIKECYELLTCDAKTTLLQGLSTLELCLVIAMTHQMELYDDEPFNFEMILNRYLKFVKQSNSVKLSERPVVLKAFERLQALELIIPLSGMAGRSGLKEYQMYNFLLTKSQVDSAVQSYVGLQTDIIQWANSSLN
;
A
#
# COMPACT_ATOMS: atom_id res chain seq x y z
N MET A 1 13.35 -45.19 -5.38
CA MET A 1 12.31 -44.48 -4.60
C MET A 1 12.47 -43.00 -4.90
N ASN A 2 11.67 -42.52 -5.84
CA ASN A 2 11.78 -41.18 -6.43
C ASN A 2 11.30 -40.13 -5.44
N THR A 3 12.22 -39.37 -4.86
CA THR A 3 11.89 -38.07 -4.29
C THR A 3 11.38 -37.20 -5.43
N SER A 4 10.06 -37.13 -5.60
CA SER A 4 9.41 -36.10 -6.40
C SER A 4 9.88 -34.75 -5.85
N GLN A 5 10.89 -34.16 -6.50
CA GLN A 5 11.32 -32.79 -6.22
C GLN A 5 10.07 -31.92 -6.40
N SER A 6 9.49 -31.44 -5.30
CA SER A 6 8.26 -30.68 -5.36
C SER A 6 8.58 -29.24 -5.73
N PHE A 7 7.73 -28.60 -6.54
CA PHE A 7 7.85 -27.19 -6.88
C PHE A 7 7.77 -26.26 -5.66
N LEU A 8 7.35 -26.78 -4.51
CA LEU A 8 7.22 -26.05 -3.26
C LEU A 8 8.52 -25.36 -2.83
N SER A 9 9.69 -26.01 -2.95
CA SER A 9 10.97 -25.39 -2.58
C SER A 9 11.33 -24.21 -3.48
N TRP A 10 11.06 -24.34 -4.78
CA TRP A 10 11.31 -23.29 -5.77
C TRP A 10 10.33 -22.13 -5.62
N ARG A 11 9.05 -22.42 -5.36
CA ARG A 11 8.03 -21.40 -5.07
C ARG A 11 8.39 -20.62 -3.82
N LYS A 12 8.86 -21.26 -2.74
CA LYS A 12 9.32 -20.56 -1.53
C LYS A 12 10.46 -19.58 -1.84
N ARG A 13 11.49 -20.01 -2.58
CA ARG A 13 12.59 -19.13 -2.99
C ARG A 13 12.13 -17.94 -3.83
N LEU A 14 11.20 -18.14 -4.78
CA LEU A 14 10.65 -17.03 -5.58
C LEU A 14 9.82 -16.07 -4.74
N LYS A 15 9.00 -16.60 -3.81
CA LYS A 15 8.23 -15.77 -2.88
C LYS A 15 9.16 -14.97 -1.97
N GLU A 16 10.19 -15.61 -1.41
CA GLU A 16 11.23 -14.94 -0.62
C GLU A 16 11.90 -13.85 -1.43
N LYS A 17 12.26 -14.09 -2.71
CA LYS A 17 12.86 -13.07 -3.59
C LYS A 17 11.93 -11.88 -3.89
N ILE A 18 10.63 -12.12 -4.04
CA ILE A 18 9.64 -11.06 -4.29
C ILE A 18 9.38 -10.24 -3.03
N ILE A 19 9.32 -10.92 -1.87
CA ILE A 19 9.08 -10.30 -0.56
C ILE A 19 10.33 -9.60 -0.05
N SER A 20 11.53 -10.15 -0.32
CA SER A 20 12.79 -9.58 0.13
C SER A 20 12.99 -8.21 -0.50
N SER A 21 13.36 -7.27 0.37
CA SER A 21 13.75 -5.90 0.05
C SER A 21 15.15 -5.85 -0.57
N THR A 22 15.50 -6.83 -1.39
CA THR A 22 16.71 -6.76 -2.23
C THR A 22 16.45 -5.71 -3.29
N MET A 23 17.21 -4.61 -3.23
CA MET A 23 17.13 -3.57 -4.22
C MET A 23 17.33 -4.17 -5.60
N SER A 24 16.29 -4.08 -6.42
CA SER A 24 16.41 -4.06 -7.86
C SER A 24 16.92 -2.68 -8.29
N CYS A 25 18.09 -2.26 -7.78
CA CYS A 25 18.65 -0.92 -7.99
C CYS A 25 19.42 -0.85 -9.31
N ASP A 26 18.69 -0.71 -10.41
CA ASP A 26 19.22 0.02 -11.56
C ASP A 26 18.58 1.42 -11.69
N ARG A 27 17.38 1.63 -11.09
CA ARG A 27 16.63 2.88 -11.28
C ARG A 27 17.08 4.04 -10.40
N PHE A 28 17.44 3.77 -9.14
CA PHE A 28 17.74 4.80 -8.14
C PHE A 28 19.22 4.83 -7.75
N THR A 29 20.12 4.53 -8.69
CA THR A 29 21.56 4.46 -8.41
C THR A 29 22.10 5.81 -7.94
N LYS A 30 21.70 6.91 -8.58
CA LYS A 30 22.14 8.26 -8.22
C LYS A 30 21.66 8.69 -6.84
N GLU A 31 20.40 8.43 -6.52
CA GLU A 31 19.79 8.77 -5.23
C GLU A 31 20.37 7.91 -4.11
N CYS A 32 20.65 6.63 -4.40
CA CYS A 32 21.34 5.73 -3.48
C CYS A 32 22.78 6.20 -3.23
N GLU A 33 23.54 6.53 -4.27
CA GLU A 33 24.89 7.07 -4.16
C GLU A 33 24.91 8.38 -3.37
N GLN A 34 23.95 9.28 -3.60
CA GLN A 34 23.82 10.54 -2.87
C GLN A 34 23.49 10.31 -1.38
N LEU A 35 22.66 9.32 -1.05
CA LEU A 35 22.37 8.96 0.33
C LEU A 35 23.59 8.30 1.00
N GLN A 36 24.25 7.36 0.32
CA GLN A 36 25.45 6.66 0.78
C GLN A 36 26.58 7.65 1.07
N TYR A 37 27.03 8.42 0.08
CA TYR A 37 27.02 9.87 0.19
C TYR A 37 27.23 10.52 1.57
N VAL A 38 26.09 11.00 2.06
CA VAL A 38 25.92 11.71 3.32
C VAL A 38 26.14 10.80 4.52
N LEU A 39 25.67 9.55 4.45
CA LEU A 39 25.83 8.59 5.56
C LEU A 39 27.31 8.25 5.80
N GLU A 40 28.08 8.02 4.74
CA GLU A 40 29.53 7.76 4.83
C GLU A 40 30.28 8.96 5.40
N ARG A 41 29.95 10.18 5.01
CA ARG A 41 30.56 11.39 5.60
C ARG A 41 30.25 11.51 7.09
N THR A 42 29.02 11.19 7.49
CA THR A 42 28.64 11.21 8.90
C THR A 42 29.44 10.19 9.69
N ILE A 43 29.60 8.98 9.16
CA ILE A 43 30.27 7.88 9.86
C ILE A 43 31.81 8.02 9.86
N LYS A 44 32.41 8.41 8.72
CA LYS A 44 33.87 8.47 8.55
C LYS A 44 34.48 9.80 8.98
N HIS A 45 33.78 10.92 8.74
CA HIS A 45 34.30 12.27 9.01
C HIS A 45 33.63 12.94 10.22
N GLY A 46 32.66 12.27 10.85
CA GLY A 46 31.89 12.81 11.96
C GLY A 46 31.16 14.10 11.58
N GLU A 47 30.80 14.28 10.31
CA GLU A 47 29.99 15.42 9.86
C GLU A 47 28.54 15.21 10.30
N SER A 48 27.89 16.26 10.80
CA SER A 48 26.47 16.20 11.14
C SER A 48 25.66 16.77 10.00
N ASP A 49 24.63 16.04 9.56
CA ASP A 49 23.84 16.40 8.40
C ASP A 49 22.38 15.98 8.56
N SER A 50 21.47 16.73 7.93
CA SER A 50 20.07 16.33 7.77
C SER A 50 19.78 16.01 6.30
N VAL A 51 18.95 15.01 6.03
CA VAL A 51 18.52 14.64 4.67
C VAL A 51 17.05 14.27 4.71
N LEU A 52 16.30 14.66 3.69
CA LEU A 52 14.90 14.31 3.54
C LEU A 52 14.69 13.47 2.27
N LEU A 53 14.24 12.23 2.43
CA LEU A 53 13.82 11.34 1.36
C LEU A 53 12.33 11.56 1.08
N ILE A 54 12.01 12.17 -0.05
CA ILE A 54 10.65 12.47 -0.49
C ILE A 54 10.30 11.52 -1.63
N GLY A 55 9.13 10.88 -1.58
CA GLY A 55 8.62 10.12 -2.71
C GLY A 55 7.34 9.39 -2.35
N PHE A 56 6.53 8.99 -3.33
CA PHE A 56 5.23 8.38 -3.06
C PHE A 56 5.32 7.11 -2.18
N GLN A 57 4.20 6.70 -1.60
CA GLN A 57 4.15 5.42 -0.90
C GLN A 57 4.48 4.29 -1.88
N GLY A 58 5.28 3.32 -1.46
CA GLY A 58 5.70 2.24 -2.37
C GLY A 58 6.87 2.57 -3.32
N SER A 59 7.44 3.78 -3.28
CA SER A 59 8.61 4.14 -4.10
C SER A 59 9.93 3.48 -3.67
N GLY A 60 9.96 2.78 -2.54
CA GLY A 60 11.16 2.07 -2.05
C GLY A 60 12.10 2.89 -1.17
N LYS A 61 11.64 4.00 -0.57
CA LYS A 61 12.42 4.87 0.33
C LYS A 61 13.20 4.09 1.40
N THR A 62 12.49 3.26 2.16
CA THR A 62 13.05 2.41 3.22
C THR A 62 14.04 1.40 2.66
N THR A 63 13.78 0.87 1.47
CA THR A 63 14.66 -0.10 0.81
C THR A 63 15.99 0.53 0.42
N ILE A 64 15.99 1.76 -0.11
CA ILE A 64 17.20 2.52 -0.44
C ILE A 64 18.01 2.82 0.82
N LEU A 65 17.33 3.23 1.89
CA LEU A 65 17.98 3.51 3.18
C LEU A 65 18.61 2.24 3.77
N ASN A 66 17.89 1.13 3.84
CA ASN A 66 18.41 -0.13 4.36
C ASN A 66 19.58 -0.64 3.52
N HIS A 67 19.49 -0.55 2.19
CA HIS A 67 20.61 -0.90 1.32
C HIS A 67 21.84 -0.03 1.55
N ALA A 68 21.67 1.28 1.69
CA ALA A 68 22.77 2.18 2.01
C ALA A 68 23.44 1.82 3.35
N LEU A 69 22.65 1.53 4.38
CA LEU A 69 23.15 1.10 5.70
C LEU A 69 23.87 -0.26 5.63
N ASP A 70 23.30 -1.24 4.91
CA ASP A 70 23.91 -2.57 4.75
C ASP A 70 25.21 -2.50 3.95
N THR A 71 25.28 -1.65 2.92
CA THR A 71 26.53 -1.39 2.17
C THR A 71 27.62 -0.84 3.08
N ILE A 72 27.26 0.09 3.97
CA ILE A 72 28.21 0.69 4.91
C ILE A 72 28.67 -0.33 5.97
N ARG A 73 27.77 -1.18 6.47
CA ARG A 73 28.13 -2.29 7.37
C ARG A 73 29.11 -3.26 6.70
N GLN A 74 28.87 -3.62 5.44
CA GLN A 74 29.78 -4.48 4.67
C GLN A 74 31.15 -3.83 4.41
N SER A 75 31.22 -2.49 4.37
CA SER A 75 32.48 -1.75 4.23
C SER A 75 33.37 -1.76 5.48
N GLY A 76 32.91 -2.37 6.58
CA GLY A 76 33.68 -2.59 7.81
C GLY A 76 33.49 -1.52 8.90
N HIS A 77 32.50 -0.64 8.76
CA HIS A 77 32.14 0.37 9.76
C HIS A 77 30.89 -0.05 10.55
N GLU A 78 31.05 -0.88 11.57
CA GLU A 78 29.93 -1.35 12.43
C GLU A 78 29.64 -0.41 13.62
N GLU A 79 30.43 0.64 13.83
CA GLU A 79 30.36 1.47 15.04
C GLU A 79 29.33 2.59 15.00
N PHE A 80 28.17 2.40 14.35
CA PHE A 80 27.08 3.39 14.33
C PHE A 80 25.80 2.88 14.97
N ILE A 81 25.06 3.78 15.62
CA ILE A 81 23.77 3.48 16.25
C ILE A 81 22.65 4.03 15.36
N THR A 82 21.66 3.20 15.05
CA THR A 82 20.47 3.62 14.29
C THR A 82 19.28 3.78 15.23
N VAL A 83 18.66 4.95 15.22
CA VAL A 83 17.43 5.22 15.96
C VAL A 83 16.28 5.37 14.98
N GLN A 84 15.32 4.46 14.99
CA GLN A 84 14.16 4.45 14.10
C GLN A 84 12.91 4.93 14.84
N LEU A 85 12.30 5.99 14.33
CA LEU A 85 11.04 6.55 14.82
C LEU A 85 10.02 6.56 13.69
N ASN A 86 8.82 6.10 13.98
CA ASN A 86 7.69 6.15 13.05
C ASN A 86 6.64 7.14 13.56
N GLY A 87 6.24 8.12 12.75
CA GLY A 87 5.24 9.14 13.11
C GLY A 87 3.83 8.57 13.37
N LEU A 88 3.53 7.37 12.86
CA LEU A 88 2.26 6.68 13.15
C LEU A 88 2.22 6.07 14.56
N ILE A 89 3.39 5.67 15.08
CA ILE A 89 3.53 5.08 16.42
C ILE A 89 3.75 6.19 17.45
N HIS A 90 4.61 7.16 17.11
CA HIS A 90 4.99 8.25 17.99
C HIS A 90 4.15 9.49 17.68
N THR A 91 2.91 9.50 18.16
CA THR A 91 1.96 10.61 17.96
C THR A 91 2.26 11.86 18.79
N ASP A 92 3.17 11.75 19.77
CA ASP A 92 3.60 12.84 20.65
C ASP A 92 5.13 12.83 20.79
N ASP A 93 5.71 14.02 20.97
CA ASP A 93 7.15 14.20 21.16
C ASP A 93 7.65 13.43 22.39
N GLY A 94 6.81 13.29 23.43
CA GLY A 94 7.16 12.54 24.63
C GLY A 94 7.32 11.04 24.40
N LEU A 95 6.50 10.44 23.54
CA LEU A 95 6.64 9.03 23.17
C LEU A 95 7.89 8.83 22.31
N ALA A 96 8.13 9.73 21.35
CA ALA A 96 9.32 9.70 20.51
C ALA A 96 10.61 9.78 21.34
N LEU A 97 10.68 10.70 22.33
CA LEU A 97 11.86 10.82 23.19
C LEU A 97 12.11 9.58 24.04
N LYS A 98 11.06 8.98 24.60
CA LYS A 98 11.20 7.73 25.37
C LYS A 98 11.81 6.63 24.51
N GLU A 99 11.33 6.49 23.27
CA GLU A 99 11.87 5.50 22.34
C GLU A 99 13.32 5.79 21.94
N ILE A 100 13.68 7.06 21.72
CA ILE A 100 15.08 7.44 21.47
C ILE A 100 15.97 7.00 22.63
N ILE A 101 15.55 7.26 23.87
CA ILE A 101 16.32 6.89 25.08
C ILE A 101 16.47 5.37 25.18
N CYS A 102 15.42 4.60 24.87
CA CYS A 102 15.46 3.15 24.81
C CYS A 102 16.46 2.64 23.75
N GLN A 103 16.38 3.16 22.52
CA GLN A 103 17.21 2.69 21.40
C GLN A 103 18.68 3.12 21.50
N LEU A 104 18.96 4.21 22.21
CA LEU A 104 20.33 4.64 22.52
C LEU A 104 20.97 3.87 23.68
N HIS A 105 20.27 2.89 24.28
CA HIS A 105 20.72 2.14 25.46
C HIS A 105 21.16 3.02 26.65
N LEU A 106 20.66 4.25 26.73
CA LEU A 106 20.99 5.18 27.81
C LEU A 106 20.45 4.71 29.18
N GLN A 107 19.55 3.71 29.17
CA GLN A 107 19.02 3.08 30.39
C GLN A 107 20.07 2.29 31.19
N GLU A 108 21.09 1.74 30.51
CA GLU A 108 22.14 0.96 31.17
C GLU A 108 23.18 1.84 31.89
N LEU A 109 23.25 3.13 31.55
CA LEU A 109 24.24 4.04 32.12
C LEU A 109 23.87 4.54 33.52
N GLU A 110 22.58 4.61 33.90
CA GLU A 110 22.19 5.23 35.18
C GLU A 110 21.04 4.57 35.97
N GLY A 111 20.51 3.42 35.54
CA GLY A 111 19.51 2.67 36.31
C GLY A 111 18.13 3.34 36.38
N ASP A 112 17.15 2.74 35.70
CA ASP A 112 15.69 2.91 35.91
C ASP A 112 15.12 4.34 36.14
N ARG A 113 15.74 5.37 35.55
CA ARG A 113 15.28 6.77 35.63
C ARG A 113 14.49 7.25 34.40
N VAL A 114 13.83 6.36 33.67
CA VAL A 114 12.96 6.72 32.52
C VAL A 114 11.63 7.36 32.99
N ALA A 115 11.47 7.59 34.29
CA ALA A 115 10.32 8.23 34.93
C ALA A 115 10.46 9.76 35.14
N GLY A 116 11.40 10.43 34.45
CA GLY A 116 11.54 11.90 34.48
C GLY A 116 10.48 12.64 33.64
N SER A 117 10.35 13.96 33.86
CA SER A 117 9.51 14.83 33.02
C SER A 117 10.04 14.89 31.58
N PHE A 118 9.19 15.27 30.61
CA PHE A 118 9.59 15.46 29.20
C PHE A 118 10.85 16.34 29.06
N SER A 119 10.90 17.43 29.81
CA SER A 119 12.01 18.38 29.81
C SER A 119 13.30 17.77 30.33
N ASP A 120 13.23 16.89 31.33
CA ASP A 120 14.39 16.23 31.92
C ASP A 120 14.96 15.20 30.94
N ASN A 121 14.09 14.41 30.30
CA ASN A 121 14.46 13.43 29.27
C ASN A 121 15.12 14.12 28.06
N LEU A 122 14.58 15.25 27.63
CA LEU A 122 15.15 16.03 26.53
C LEU A 122 16.50 16.63 26.93
N LEU A 123 16.61 17.23 28.11
CA LEU A 123 17.84 17.84 28.59
C LEU A 123 18.94 16.79 28.79
N PHE A 124 18.59 15.61 29.31
CA PHE A 124 19.47 14.46 29.44
C PHE A 124 19.98 13.97 28.08
N LEU A 125 19.10 13.85 27.08
CA LEU A 125 19.48 13.50 25.71
C LEU A 125 20.46 14.53 25.13
N LEU A 126 20.17 15.83 25.27
CA LEU A 126 21.04 16.88 24.75
C LEU A 126 22.38 16.95 25.51
N GLN A 127 22.40 16.70 26.82
CA GLN A 127 23.64 16.61 27.61
C GLN A 127 24.48 15.41 27.20
N SER A 128 23.85 14.25 27.00
CA SER A 128 24.52 13.03 26.54
C SER A 128 25.16 13.27 25.17
N LEU A 129 24.43 13.88 24.24
CA LEU A 129 24.94 14.24 22.92
C LEU A 129 26.03 15.34 22.98
N ARG A 130 25.95 16.30 23.89
CA ARG A 130 26.97 17.35 24.08
C ARG A 130 28.26 16.85 24.73
N SER A 131 28.18 15.79 25.52
CA SER A 131 29.34 15.19 26.18
C SER A 131 30.17 14.31 25.24
N GLY A 132 29.61 13.91 24.10
CA GLY A 132 30.31 13.14 23.07
C GLY A 132 31.24 14.03 22.24
N ASP A 133 32.53 13.68 22.17
CA ASP A 133 33.49 14.38 21.30
C ASP A 133 33.46 13.81 19.88
N ARG A 134 33.76 14.62 18.86
CA ARG A 134 33.62 14.30 17.43
C ARG A 134 34.43 13.08 16.99
N ASN A 135 35.53 12.80 17.69
CA ASN A 135 36.48 11.74 17.34
C ASN A 135 36.33 10.46 18.16
N THR A 136 35.58 10.49 19.27
CA THR A 136 35.47 9.35 20.20
C THR A 136 34.04 8.85 20.36
N SER A 137 33.04 9.65 19.97
CA SER A 137 31.63 9.26 20.06
C SER A 137 31.18 8.46 18.85
N LYS A 138 30.30 7.48 19.10
CA LYS A 138 29.70 6.68 18.03
C LYS A 138 28.69 7.54 17.25
N PRO A 139 28.73 7.56 15.91
CA PRO A 139 27.75 8.25 15.10
C PRO A 139 26.34 7.70 15.31
N VAL A 140 25.37 8.61 15.40
CA VAL A 140 23.95 8.29 15.60
C VAL A 140 23.15 8.71 14.37
N ILE A 141 22.41 7.77 13.79
CA ILE A 141 21.56 8.00 12.62
C ILE A 141 20.09 7.94 13.08
N PHE A 142 19.41 9.08 13.10
CA PHE A 142 17.98 9.17 13.33
C PHE A 142 17.22 8.99 12.03
N ILE A 143 16.32 8.00 12.00
CA ILE A 143 15.46 7.68 10.86
C ILE A 143 14.04 8.02 11.28
N LEU A 144 13.47 9.06 10.67
CA LEU A 144 12.12 9.54 10.95
C LEU A 144 11.18 9.13 9.82
N ASP A 145 10.43 8.05 10.00
CA ASP A 145 9.41 7.60 9.05
C ASP A 145 8.10 8.37 9.22
N GLU A 146 7.40 8.59 8.11
CA GLU A 146 6.26 9.51 8.00
C GLU A 146 6.53 10.88 8.65
N PHE A 147 7.63 11.51 8.24
CA PHE A 147 8.16 12.77 8.77
C PHE A 147 7.11 13.90 8.88
N HIS A 148 6.15 13.95 7.96
CA HIS A 148 5.11 14.97 7.95
C HIS A 148 4.21 14.94 9.20
N LEU A 149 4.10 13.81 9.88
CA LEU A 149 3.35 13.68 11.14
C LEU A 149 4.08 14.39 12.28
N PHE A 150 5.41 14.29 12.35
CA PHE A 150 6.23 15.04 13.32
C PHE A 150 6.13 16.56 13.10
N CYS A 151 5.91 17.02 11.86
CA CYS A 151 5.64 18.44 11.60
C CYS A 151 4.31 18.91 12.21
N SER A 152 3.36 18.00 12.44
CA SER A 152 2.05 18.30 13.03
C SER A 152 2.08 18.34 14.56
N HIS A 153 3.19 17.93 15.18
CA HIS A 153 3.36 17.99 16.63
C HIS A 153 3.39 19.44 17.12
N ARG A 154 2.96 19.65 18.36
CA ARG A 154 2.92 20.96 18.98
C ARG A 154 4.32 21.58 19.02
N ASN A 155 4.48 22.75 18.40
CA ASN A 155 5.72 23.52 18.37
C ASN A 155 6.93 22.78 17.75
N GLN A 156 6.75 21.64 17.07
CA GLN A 156 7.82 20.88 16.41
C GLN A 156 9.08 20.72 17.28
N THR A 157 8.89 20.45 18.57
CA THR A 157 9.95 20.59 19.58
C THR A 157 11.05 19.57 19.37
N LEU A 158 10.69 18.31 19.07
CA LEU A 158 11.65 17.26 18.74
C LEU A 158 12.49 17.62 17.50
N LEU A 159 11.84 18.04 16.41
CA LEU A 159 12.51 18.38 15.15
C LEU A 159 13.47 19.56 15.32
N TYR A 160 13.05 20.58 16.08
CA TYR A 160 13.90 21.72 16.41
C TYR A 160 15.18 21.27 17.11
N ASN A 161 15.08 20.42 18.13
CA ASN A 161 16.22 19.95 18.91
C ASN A 161 17.14 19.02 18.11
N LEU A 162 16.59 18.11 17.30
CA LEU A 162 17.38 17.23 16.44
C LEU A 162 18.15 18.01 15.37
N PHE A 163 17.50 18.96 14.69
CA PHE A 163 18.19 19.79 13.69
C PHE A 163 19.16 20.79 14.32
N GLU A 164 18.88 21.31 15.51
CA GLU A 164 19.85 22.13 16.25
C GLU A 164 21.08 21.31 16.65
N ALA A 165 20.89 20.08 17.13
CA ALA A 165 21.99 19.19 17.46
C ALA A 165 22.84 18.85 16.22
N ALA A 166 22.19 18.61 15.08
CA ALA A 166 22.89 18.39 13.81
C ALA A 166 23.65 19.63 13.33
N GLN A 167 23.05 20.83 13.42
CA GLN A 167 23.70 22.07 12.97
C GLN A 167 24.84 22.51 13.90
N ALA A 168 24.68 22.35 15.20
CA ALA A 168 25.69 22.71 16.19
C ALA A 168 26.84 21.69 16.27
N SER A 169 26.72 20.55 15.57
CA SER A 169 27.73 19.49 15.48
C SER A 169 28.24 19.02 16.85
N TRP A 170 27.34 18.92 17.84
CA TRP A 170 27.68 18.49 19.20
C TRP A 170 28.20 17.04 19.23
N ALA A 171 27.56 16.17 18.46
CA ALA A 171 27.95 14.80 18.21
C ALA A 171 27.73 14.48 16.72
N PRO A 172 28.41 13.48 16.14
CA PRO A 172 28.17 13.05 14.77
C PRO A 172 26.75 12.47 14.61
N ILE A 173 25.81 13.33 14.23
CA ILE A 173 24.38 13.01 14.11
C ILE A 173 23.94 13.15 12.66
N CYS A 174 23.27 12.13 12.12
CA CYS A 174 22.56 12.22 10.84
C CYS A 174 21.05 12.09 11.06
N VAL A 175 20.27 13.06 10.56
CA VAL A 175 18.79 12.99 10.61
C VAL A 175 18.25 12.72 9.22
N VAL A 176 17.71 11.52 9.00
CA VAL A 176 17.07 11.09 7.75
C VAL A 176 15.55 11.10 7.94
N GLY A 177 14.88 12.09 7.35
CA GLY A 177 13.42 12.11 7.28
C GLY A 177 12.91 11.39 6.04
N MET A 178 11.87 10.56 6.17
CA MET A 178 11.18 9.93 5.05
C MET A 178 9.73 10.41 5.00
N THR A 179 9.25 10.81 3.82
CA THR A 179 7.85 11.23 3.68
C THR A 179 7.30 10.95 2.29
N SER A 180 5.99 10.79 2.20
CA SER A 180 5.23 10.77 0.96
C SER A 180 4.84 12.17 0.45
N ARG A 181 4.88 13.16 1.33
CA ARG A 181 4.42 14.53 1.06
C ARG A 181 5.53 15.39 0.45
N VAL A 182 5.25 16.03 -0.70
CA VAL A 182 6.25 16.83 -1.44
C VAL A 182 6.46 18.23 -0.83
N ASP A 183 5.39 18.83 -0.31
CA ASP A 183 5.35 20.16 0.33
C ASP A 183 5.78 20.14 1.82
N VAL A 184 6.43 19.07 2.27
CA VAL A 184 6.80 18.90 3.69
C VAL A 184 7.71 20.02 4.21
N THR A 185 8.51 20.65 3.34
CA THR A 185 9.39 21.77 3.70
C THR A 185 8.63 23.06 4.01
N GLU A 186 7.35 23.14 3.64
CA GLU A 186 6.45 24.25 3.96
C GLU A 186 5.75 24.04 5.31
N LEU A 187 5.57 22.79 5.73
CA LEU A 187 5.03 22.44 7.04
C LEU A 187 5.99 22.80 8.19
N LEU A 188 7.28 22.94 7.91
CA LEU A 188 8.28 23.30 8.91
C LEU A 188 8.12 24.77 9.33
N GLU A 189 8.10 25.03 10.65
CA GLU A 189 8.17 26.38 11.17
C GLU A 189 9.45 27.09 10.72
N LYS A 190 9.41 28.42 10.55
CA LYS A 190 10.58 29.21 10.09
C LYS A 190 11.86 28.92 10.90
N ARG A 191 11.73 28.74 12.22
CA ARG A 191 12.87 28.46 13.12
C ARG A 191 13.48 27.06 12.95
N VAL A 192 12.67 26.08 12.54
CA VAL A 192 13.08 24.69 12.27
C VAL A 192 13.65 24.61 10.86
N LYS A 193 12.96 25.22 9.88
CA LYS A 193 13.40 25.31 8.49
C LYS A 193 14.78 25.95 8.34
N SER A 194 15.07 26.99 9.12
CA SER A 194 16.39 27.65 9.12
C SER A 194 17.55 26.77 9.61
N ARG A 195 17.25 25.71 10.38
CA ARG A 195 18.26 24.77 10.93
C ARG A 195 18.43 23.53 10.05
N PHE A 196 17.55 23.33 9.08
CA PHE A 196 17.60 22.23 8.14
C PHE A 196 18.66 22.50 7.06
N SER A 197 19.44 21.48 6.70
CA SER A 197 20.50 21.55 5.67
C SER A 197 20.00 21.77 4.23
N HIS A 198 18.68 21.85 4.02
CA HIS A 198 18.01 21.98 2.72
C HIS A 198 18.33 20.86 1.71
N ARG A 199 18.82 19.71 2.16
CA ARG A 199 19.07 18.53 1.30
C ARG A 199 17.84 17.64 1.25
N SER A 200 17.17 17.62 0.10
CA SER A 200 16.07 16.69 -0.19
C SER A 200 16.41 15.83 -1.40
N ILE A 201 16.25 14.51 -1.26
CA ILE A 201 16.36 13.54 -2.34
C ILE A 201 14.94 13.15 -2.73
N LEU A 202 14.60 13.38 -4.00
CA LEU A 202 13.27 13.09 -4.52
C LEU A 202 13.29 11.77 -5.30
N LEU A 203 12.43 10.84 -4.89
CA LEU A 203 12.25 9.51 -5.47
C LEU A 203 10.97 9.51 -6.31
N LEU A 204 11.12 9.78 -7.61
CA LEU A 204 10.03 9.75 -8.57
C LEU A 204 9.99 8.39 -9.30
N PRO A 205 8.94 7.59 -9.12
CA PRO A 205 8.76 6.35 -9.86
C PRO A 205 8.24 6.66 -11.27
N ASN A 206 9.14 6.83 -12.24
CA ASN A 206 8.78 6.87 -13.65
C ASN A 206 9.34 5.64 -14.40
N PRO A 207 8.89 4.42 -14.09
CA PRO A 207 9.43 3.23 -14.74
C PRO A 207 8.96 3.16 -16.19
N THR A 208 9.91 2.97 -17.12
CA THR A 208 9.57 2.68 -18.51
C THR A 208 8.99 1.27 -18.66
N LYS A 209 8.26 1.00 -19.76
CA LYS A 209 7.77 -0.35 -20.10
C LYS A 209 8.91 -1.38 -20.08
N ASN A 210 10.08 -1.00 -20.59
CA ASN A 210 11.26 -1.87 -20.61
C ASN A 210 11.77 -2.18 -19.20
N GLU A 211 11.81 -1.19 -18.31
CA GLU A 211 12.19 -1.39 -16.91
C GLU A 211 11.18 -2.25 -16.14
N ARG A 212 9.89 -2.13 -16.45
CA ARG A 212 8.85 -3.01 -15.86
C ARG A 212 9.04 -4.46 -16.32
N LEU A 213 9.34 -4.68 -17.60
CA LEU A 213 9.67 -6.00 -18.14
C LEU A 213 10.97 -6.57 -17.56
N GLN A 214 11.99 -5.74 -17.36
CA GLN A 214 13.24 -6.13 -16.71
C GLN A 214 12.98 -6.52 -15.25
N LEU A 215 12.17 -5.76 -14.52
CA LEU A 215 11.79 -6.08 -13.15
C LEU A 215 10.97 -7.39 -13.08
N PHE A 216 10.01 -7.58 -13.99
CA PHE A 216 9.25 -8.83 -14.13
C PHE A 216 10.21 -10.03 -14.30
N LYS A 217 11.16 -9.91 -15.23
CA LYS A 217 12.15 -10.95 -15.50
C LYS A 217 13.01 -11.20 -14.28
N MET A 218 13.62 -10.17 -13.70
CA MET A 218 14.51 -10.26 -12.55
C MET A 218 13.84 -10.90 -11.33
N LEU A 219 12.60 -10.54 -11.01
CA LEU A 219 11.91 -11.08 -9.84
C LEU A 219 11.48 -12.54 -10.03
N LEU A 220 11.19 -12.96 -11.26
CA LEU A 220 10.75 -14.32 -11.55
C LEU A 220 11.89 -15.26 -11.98
N THR A 221 13.07 -14.76 -12.37
CA THR A 221 14.20 -15.63 -12.76
C THR A 221 15.07 -16.04 -11.57
N PHE A 222 15.69 -17.21 -11.69
CA PHE A 222 16.72 -17.67 -10.77
C PHE A 222 18.12 -17.29 -11.27
N GLU A 223 19.00 -16.93 -10.36
CA GLU A 223 20.45 -16.83 -10.64
C GLU A 223 21.04 -18.23 -10.73
N ILE A 224 21.81 -18.48 -11.80
CA ILE A 224 22.42 -19.79 -12.08
C ILE A 224 23.88 -19.69 -11.66
N THR A 225 24.20 -20.13 -10.44
CA THR A 225 25.57 -20.13 -9.91
C THR A 225 26.40 -21.34 -10.36
N ASP A 226 25.76 -22.46 -10.73
CA ASP A 226 26.44 -23.68 -11.18
C ASP A 226 26.16 -24.01 -12.65
N SER A 227 27.17 -23.78 -13.50
CA SER A 227 27.19 -24.12 -14.94
C SER A 227 27.20 -25.62 -15.24
N LYS A 228 27.21 -26.49 -14.22
CA LYS A 228 27.30 -27.95 -14.35
C LYS A 228 25.95 -28.67 -14.53
N MET A 229 24.80 -27.98 -14.41
CA MET A 229 23.46 -28.60 -14.48
C MET A 229 22.65 -28.13 -15.69
N LYS A 230 23.07 -28.54 -16.89
CA LYS A 230 22.46 -28.17 -18.20
C LYS A 230 21.00 -28.62 -18.43
N ASN A 231 20.37 -29.35 -17.50
CA ASN A 231 18.99 -29.83 -17.60
C ASN A 231 18.16 -29.53 -16.33
N SER A 232 18.51 -28.48 -15.59
CA SER A 232 17.83 -28.13 -14.35
C SER A 232 16.53 -27.34 -14.60
N PHE A 233 15.54 -27.53 -13.74
CA PHE A 233 14.27 -26.78 -13.75
C PHE A 233 14.43 -25.24 -13.86
N PRO A 234 15.41 -24.60 -13.18
CA PRO A 234 15.65 -23.16 -13.29
C PRO A 234 15.94 -22.66 -14.71
N LEU A 235 16.66 -23.44 -15.54
CA LEU A 235 16.93 -23.06 -16.92
C LEU A 235 15.63 -23.02 -17.74
N ARG A 236 14.82 -24.07 -17.65
CA ARG A 236 13.51 -24.16 -18.34
C ARG A 236 12.54 -23.07 -17.88
N TRP A 237 12.54 -22.77 -16.59
CA TRP A 237 11.74 -21.69 -16.02
C TRP A 237 12.21 -20.33 -16.54
N ASN A 238 13.51 -20.05 -16.51
CA ASN A 238 14.07 -18.79 -17.02
C ASN A 238 13.82 -18.60 -18.54
N GLU A 239 13.85 -19.69 -19.30
CA GLU A 239 13.46 -19.70 -20.72
C GLU A 239 11.96 -19.38 -20.91
N ASN A 240 11.09 -20.01 -20.11
CA ASN A 240 9.64 -19.73 -20.12
C ASN A 240 9.33 -18.27 -19.78
N ILE A 241 9.96 -17.71 -18.73
CA ILE A 241 9.80 -16.30 -18.39
C ILE A 241 10.32 -15.40 -19.53
N SER A 242 11.45 -15.76 -20.13
CA SER A 242 12.01 -14.99 -21.25
C SER A 242 11.14 -15.07 -22.52
N SER A 243 10.42 -16.17 -22.78
CA SER A 243 9.44 -16.22 -23.85
C SER A 243 8.21 -15.36 -23.55
N LEU A 244 7.71 -15.40 -22.30
CA LEU A 244 6.57 -14.58 -21.89
C LEU A 244 6.86 -13.08 -21.96
N CYS A 245 8.09 -12.65 -21.67
CA CYS A 245 8.48 -11.24 -21.86
C CYS A 245 8.39 -10.78 -23.33
N LYS A 246 8.48 -11.72 -24.29
CA LYS A 246 8.36 -11.42 -25.73
C LYS A 246 6.92 -11.45 -26.22
N ASP A 247 6.01 -12.09 -25.49
CA ASP A 247 4.61 -12.20 -25.89
C ASP A 247 3.89 -10.85 -25.79
N GLN A 248 3.31 -10.40 -26.91
CA GLN A 248 2.62 -9.11 -26.97
C GLN A 248 1.44 -9.01 -25.99
N SER A 249 0.75 -10.12 -25.74
CA SER A 249 -0.38 -10.15 -24.82
C SER A 249 0.04 -9.86 -23.37
N VAL A 250 1.18 -10.41 -22.94
CA VAL A 250 1.77 -10.16 -21.62
C VAL A 250 2.28 -8.73 -21.54
N GLN A 251 2.97 -8.24 -22.58
CA GLN A 251 3.42 -6.85 -22.63
C GLN A 251 2.26 -5.85 -22.52
N ASN A 252 1.14 -6.12 -23.18
CA ASN A 252 -0.06 -5.28 -23.11
C ASN A 252 -0.67 -5.27 -21.70
N VAL A 253 -0.70 -6.42 -21.01
CA VAL A 253 -1.19 -6.48 -19.62
C VAL A 253 -0.28 -5.68 -18.69
N LEU A 254 1.04 -5.86 -18.82
CA LEU A 254 2.01 -5.12 -18.01
C LEU A 254 2.00 -3.61 -18.30
N GLU A 255 1.74 -3.22 -19.54
CA GLU A 255 1.59 -1.82 -19.94
C GLU A 255 0.30 -1.20 -19.39
N LYS A 256 -0.82 -1.91 -19.45
CA LYS A 256 -2.08 -1.49 -18.79
C LYS A 256 -1.89 -1.35 -17.28
N GLN A 257 -1.24 -2.33 -16.66
CA GLN A 257 -0.95 -2.32 -15.22
C GLN A 257 -0.04 -1.15 -14.84
N LEU A 258 0.97 -0.84 -15.66
CA LEU A 258 1.86 0.30 -15.46
C LEU A 258 1.14 1.64 -15.64
N PHE A 259 0.20 1.73 -16.59
CA PHE A 259 -0.60 2.93 -16.82
C PHE A 259 -1.53 3.22 -15.63
N CYS A 260 -2.12 2.19 -15.03
CA CYS A 260 -2.94 2.34 -13.83
C CYS A 260 -2.08 2.61 -12.58
N ASP A 261 -1.05 1.79 -12.35
CA ASP A 261 -0.22 1.83 -11.14
C ASP A 261 1.28 1.75 -11.47
N SER A 262 2.01 2.84 -11.18
CA SER A 262 3.46 2.88 -11.27
C SER A 262 4.17 2.24 -10.05
N ASP A 263 3.42 1.90 -9.00
CA ASP A 263 3.94 1.36 -7.75
C ASP A 263 4.51 -0.06 -7.86
N GLU A 264 5.76 -0.22 -7.40
CA GLU A 264 6.43 -1.52 -7.39
C GLU A 264 5.83 -2.49 -6.36
N LYS A 265 5.29 -1.99 -5.25
CA LYS A 265 4.66 -2.80 -4.20
C LYS A 265 3.43 -3.56 -4.73
N LEU A 266 2.56 -2.86 -5.48
CA LEU A 266 1.38 -3.47 -6.11
C LEU A 266 1.81 -4.49 -7.15
N PHE A 267 2.85 -4.17 -7.92
CA PHE A 267 3.42 -5.11 -8.88
C PHE A 267 3.97 -6.39 -8.23
N ARG A 268 4.74 -6.27 -7.14
CA ARG A 268 5.23 -7.43 -6.36
C ARG A 268 4.08 -8.27 -5.80
N SER A 269 2.99 -7.62 -5.36
CA SER A 269 1.78 -8.29 -4.87
C SER A 269 1.09 -9.07 -5.99
N PHE A 270 1.00 -8.49 -7.19
CA PHE A 270 0.52 -9.18 -8.39
C PHE A 270 1.36 -10.41 -8.74
N LEU A 271 2.70 -10.31 -8.72
CA LEU A 271 3.58 -11.46 -8.97
C LEU A 271 3.41 -12.54 -7.89
N LEU A 272 3.19 -12.16 -6.64
CA LEU A 272 2.95 -13.09 -5.55
C LEU A 272 1.65 -13.87 -5.76
N LEU A 273 0.58 -13.20 -6.21
CA LEU A 273 -0.70 -13.83 -6.54
C LEU A 273 -0.55 -14.80 -7.72
N LEU A 274 0.18 -14.39 -8.76
CA LEU A 274 0.50 -15.20 -9.92
C LEU A 274 1.23 -16.50 -9.54
N LEU A 275 2.26 -16.40 -8.69
CA LEU A 275 2.93 -17.58 -8.13
C LEU A 275 2.01 -18.43 -7.24
N CYS A 276 0.92 -17.86 -6.73
CA CYS A 276 -0.03 -18.59 -5.92
C CYS A 276 -1.01 -19.45 -6.69
N LYS A 277 -1.31 -19.09 -7.94
CA LYS A 277 -2.15 -19.87 -8.84
C LYS A 277 -1.51 -21.19 -9.26
N ILE A 278 -0.18 -21.28 -9.27
CA ILE A 278 0.53 -22.52 -9.64
C ILE A 278 0.29 -23.60 -8.57
N PRO A 279 -0.35 -24.73 -8.93
CA PRO A 279 -0.68 -25.78 -7.98
C PRO A 279 0.58 -26.45 -7.42
N VAL A 280 0.57 -26.73 -6.12
CA VAL A 280 1.72 -27.29 -5.39
C VAL A 280 2.00 -28.75 -5.79
N SER A 281 0.96 -29.46 -6.25
CA SER A 281 1.01 -30.85 -6.69
C SER A 281 1.49 -31.04 -8.14
N ALA A 282 1.72 -29.96 -8.88
CA ALA A 282 2.19 -30.07 -10.26
C ALA A 282 3.60 -30.67 -10.32
N GLU A 283 3.79 -31.63 -11.22
CA GLU A 283 5.11 -32.16 -11.53
C GLU A 283 5.98 -31.08 -12.17
N LEU A 284 7.25 -30.97 -11.75
CA LEU A 284 8.23 -30.01 -12.28
C LEU A 284 8.35 -29.97 -13.81
N LYS A 285 7.98 -31.05 -14.51
CA LYS A 285 8.02 -31.13 -15.97
C LYS A 285 6.91 -30.32 -16.65
N ASN A 286 5.77 -30.14 -15.99
CA ASN A 286 4.57 -29.54 -16.57
C ASN A 286 4.31 -28.11 -16.07
N ILE A 287 5.15 -27.61 -15.17
CA ILE A 287 5.00 -26.25 -14.63
C ILE A 287 5.52 -25.25 -15.65
N LYS A 288 4.59 -24.53 -16.25
CA LYS A 288 4.84 -23.40 -17.12
C LYS A 288 3.86 -22.31 -16.74
N LEU A 289 4.35 -21.07 -16.76
CA LEU A 289 3.48 -19.93 -16.66
C LEU A 289 2.99 -19.59 -18.07
N THR A 290 1.70 -19.32 -18.22
CA THR A 290 1.08 -18.96 -19.50
C THR A 290 0.65 -17.50 -19.52
N ALA A 291 0.44 -16.96 -20.71
CA ALA A 291 -0.10 -15.62 -20.87
C ALA A 291 -1.55 -15.51 -20.35
N GLU A 292 -2.30 -16.61 -20.34
CA GLU A 292 -3.67 -16.68 -19.80
C GLU A 292 -3.66 -16.54 -18.28
N ASP A 293 -2.75 -17.24 -17.59
CA ASP A 293 -2.60 -17.10 -16.13
C ASP A 293 -2.34 -15.64 -15.71
N ILE A 294 -1.51 -14.91 -16.48
CA ILE A 294 -1.20 -13.50 -16.23
C ILE A 294 -2.45 -12.63 -16.43
N LYS A 295 -3.22 -12.87 -17.50
CA LYS A 295 -4.45 -12.14 -17.78
C LYS A 295 -5.51 -12.39 -16.71
N GLU A 296 -5.75 -13.65 -16.34
CA GLU A 296 -6.70 -13.99 -15.29
C GLU A 296 -6.29 -13.37 -13.95
N CYS A 297 -5.01 -13.39 -13.60
CA CYS A 297 -4.52 -12.74 -12.38
C CYS A 297 -4.72 -11.22 -12.41
N TYR A 298 -4.52 -10.60 -13.56
CA TYR A 298 -4.74 -9.17 -13.74
C TYR A 298 -6.24 -8.85 -13.60
N GLU A 299 -7.10 -9.59 -14.29
CA GLU A 299 -8.56 -9.43 -14.22
C GLU A 299 -9.09 -9.59 -12.80
N LEU A 300 -8.55 -10.54 -12.02
CA LEU A 300 -8.92 -10.73 -10.61
C LEU A 300 -8.56 -9.51 -9.73
N LEU A 301 -7.47 -8.80 -10.03
CA LEU A 301 -7.06 -7.61 -9.27
C LEU A 301 -7.77 -6.34 -9.73
N THR A 302 -8.11 -6.25 -11.02
CA THR A 302 -8.84 -5.11 -11.58
C THR A 302 -10.35 -5.27 -11.53
N CYS A 303 -10.85 -6.41 -11.06
CA CYS A 303 -12.29 -6.65 -10.96
C CYS A 303 -12.92 -5.60 -10.03
N ASP A 304 -14.06 -5.07 -10.45
CA ASP A 304 -14.81 -4.14 -9.62
C ASP A 304 -15.43 -4.91 -8.44
N ALA A 305 -15.01 -4.55 -7.23
CA ALA A 305 -15.51 -5.17 -6.01
C ALA A 305 -17.03 -4.99 -5.87
N LYS A 306 -17.58 -3.87 -6.36
CA LYS A 306 -19.02 -3.59 -6.30
C LYS A 306 -19.80 -4.51 -7.23
N THR A 307 -19.33 -4.75 -8.46
CA THR A 307 -20.02 -5.68 -9.39
C THR A 307 -19.96 -7.11 -8.88
N THR A 308 -18.84 -7.52 -8.29
CA THR A 308 -18.69 -8.84 -7.65
C THR A 308 -19.65 -8.97 -6.45
N LEU A 309 -19.81 -7.91 -5.65
CA LEU A 309 -20.75 -7.88 -4.54
C LEU A 309 -22.21 -8.02 -5.03
N LEU A 310 -22.56 -7.36 -6.13
CA LEU A 310 -23.88 -7.45 -6.76
C LEU A 310 -24.20 -8.89 -7.23
N GLN A 311 -23.22 -9.62 -7.74
CA GLN A 311 -23.38 -11.04 -8.10
C GLN A 311 -23.71 -11.93 -6.90
N GLY A 312 -23.31 -11.54 -5.69
CA GLY A 312 -23.60 -12.26 -4.44
C GLY A 312 -24.94 -11.91 -3.79
N LEU A 313 -25.69 -10.96 -4.34
CA LEU A 313 -27.00 -10.58 -3.81
C LEU A 313 -28.07 -11.63 -4.10
N SER A 314 -29.10 -11.68 -3.26
CA SER A 314 -30.32 -12.44 -3.56
C SER A 314 -31.10 -11.80 -4.71
N THR A 315 -31.98 -12.56 -5.35
CA THR A 315 -32.85 -12.05 -6.42
C THR A 315 -33.73 -10.88 -5.95
N LEU A 316 -34.21 -10.91 -4.69
CA LEU A 316 -34.99 -9.80 -4.12
C LEU A 316 -34.14 -8.52 -3.98
N GLU A 317 -32.94 -8.65 -3.41
CA GLU A 317 -32.01 -7.54 -3.25
C GLU A 317 -31.61 -6.95 -4.61
N LEU A 318 -31.34 -7.80 -5.60
CA LEU A 318 -31.04 -7.34 -6.96
C LEU A 318 -32.24 -6.63 -7.61
N CYS A 319 -33.47 -7.11 -7.40
CA CYS A 319 -34.67 -6.41 -7.86
C CYS A 319 -34.80 -5.02 -7.21
N LEU A 320 -34.45 -4.87 -5.93
CA LEU A 320 -34.44 -3.57 -5.27
C LEU A 320 -33.35 -2.65 -5.84
N VAL A 321 -32.16 -3.19 -6.14
CA VAL A 321 -31.08 -2.44 -6.82
C VAL A 321 -31.55 -1.95 -8.20
N ILE A 322 -32.23 -2.78 -8.99
CA ILE A 322 -32.81 -2.39 -10.30
C ILE A 322 -33.92 -1.34 -10.12
N ALA A 323 -34.75 -1.44 -9.07
CA ALA A 323 -35.73 -0.39 -8.77
C ALA A 323 -35.04 0.95 -8.44
N MET A 324 -33.92 0.91 -7.71
CA MET A 324 -33.13 2.10 -7.35
C MET A 324 -32.48 2.73 -8.58
N THR A 325 -31.87 1.94 -9.47
CA THR A 325 -31.29 2.48 -10.72
C THR A 325 -32.34 3.17 -11.58
N HIS A 326 -33.51 2.56 -11.76
CA HIS A 326 -34.59 3.19 -12.50
C HIS A 326 -35.13 4.44 -11.80
N GLN A 327 -35.13 4.46 -10.45
CA GLN A 327 -35.54 5.64 -9.70
C GLN A 327 -34.58 6.80 -9.93
N MET A 328 -33.27 6.55 -9.94
CA MET A 328 -32.28 7.58 -10.26
C MET A 328 -32.38 8.07 -11.69
N GLU A 329 -32.61 7.18 -12.66
CA GLU A 329 -32.75 7.56 -14.07
C GLU A 329 -33.98 8.42 -14.34
N LEU A 330 -35.08 8.23 -13.62
CA LEU A 330 -36.29 9.03 -13.82
C LEU A 330 -36.24 10.39 -13.14
N TYR A 331 -35.42 10.53 -12.10
CA TYR A 331 -35.38 11.71 -11.23
C TYR A 331 -33.98 12.32 -11.18
N ASP A 332 -33.14 12.12 -12.20
CA ASP A 332 -31.80 12.72 -12.35
C ASP A 332 -30.95 12.70 -11.06
N ASP A 333 -30.70 11.49 -10.52
CA ASP A 333 -29.90 11.23 -9.32
C ASP A 333 -30.43 11.86 -8.01
N GLU A 334 -31.72 12.22 -7.96
CA GLU A 334 -32.36 12.65 -6.72
C GLU A 334 -32.41 11.53 -5.65
N PRO A 335 -32.27 11.88 -4.36
CA PRO A 335 -32.34 10.92 -3.28
C PRO A 335 -33.75 10.31 -3.16
N PHE A 336 -33.80 9.04 -2.76
CA PHE A 336 -35.05 8.29 -2.65
C PHE A 336 -35.29 7.75 -1.24
N ASN A 337 -36.55 7.47 -0.92
CA ASN A 337 -36.94 6.78 0.31
C ASN A 337 -37.32 5.32 0.03
N PHE A 338 -37.52 4.54 1.09
CA PHE A 338 -37.91 3.13 0.98
C PHE A 338 -39.26 2.96 0.25
N GLU A 339 -40.22 3.85 0.50
CA GLU A 339 -41.57 3.77 -0.10
C GLU A 339 -41.56 3.96 -1.62
N MET A 340 -40.73 4.86 -2.14
CA MET A 340 -40.57 5.08 -3.59
C MET A 340 -40.08 3.81 -4.28
N ILE A 341 -39.07 3.15 -3.68
CA ILE A 341 -38.49 1.91 -4.19
C ILE A 341 -39.48 0.75 -4.05
N LEU A 342 -40.16 0.64 -2.91
CA LEU A 342 -41.17 -0.39 -2.67
C LEU A 342 -42.32 -0.29 -3.68
N ASN A 343 -42.82 0.92 -3.94
CA ASN A 343 -43.89 1.14 -4.92
C ASN A 343 -43.48 0.69 -6.32
N ARG A 344 -42.23 0.93 -6.70
CA ARG A 344 -41.69 0.50 -8.00
C ARG A 344 -41.52 -1.01 -8.07
N TYR A 345 -40.98 -1.62 -7.01
CA TYR A 345 -40.88 -3.07 -6.89
C TYR A 345 -42.27 -3.75 -6.97
N LEU A 346 -43.27 -3.22 -6.26
CA LEU A 346 -44.63 -3.77 -6.29
C LEU A 346 -45.30 -3.63 -7.66
N LYS A 347 -45.01 -2.55 -8.42
CA LYS A 347 -45.48 -2.43 -9.82
C LYS A 347 -44.90 -3.54 -10.70
N PHE A 348 -43.60 -3.80 -10.57
CA PHE A 348 -42.92 -4.87 -11.31
C PHE A 348 -43.45 -6.26 -10.94
N VAL A 349 -43.62 -6.57 -9.66
CA VAL A 349 -44.16 -7.88 -9.22
C VAL A 349 -45.60 -8.10 -9.68
N LYS A 350 -46.42 -7.05 -9.76
CA LYS A 350 -47.78 -7.19 -10.32
C LYS A 350 -47.79 -7.50 -11.82
N GLN A 351 -46.76 -7.07 -12.55
CA GLN A 351 -46.62 -7.32 -13.98
C GLN A 351 -45.93 -8.64 -14.28
N SER A 352 -45.05 -9.11 -13.39
CA SER A 352 -44.28 -10.35 -13.54
C SER A 352 -44.90 -11.50 -12.72
N ASN A 353 -45.36 -12.55 -13.41
CA ASN A 353 -45.88 -13.76 -12.73
C ASN A 353 -44.76 -14.64 -12.13
N SER A 354 -43.50 -14.41 -12.49
CA SER A 354 -42.36 -15.27 -12.12
C SER A 354 -41.74 -14.94 -10.76
N VAL A 355 -41.95 -13.71 -10.25
CA VAL A 355 -41.37 -13.24 -9.00
C VAL A 355 -42.39 -13.38 -7.87
N LYS A 356 -42.01 -14.11 -6.81
CA LYS A 356 -42.88 -14.26 -5.63
C LYS A 356 -43.03 -12.92 -4.92
N LEU A 357 -44.28 -12.53 -4.66
CA LEU A 357 -44.59 -11.37 -3.84
C LEU A 357 -44.01 -11.56 -2.44
N SER A 358 -43.02 -10.73 -2.11
CA SER A 358 -42.40 -10.72 -0.79
C SER A 358 -43.16 -9.78 0.14
N GLU A 359 -43.36 -10.19 1.38
CA GLU A 359 -44.01 -9.33 2.38
C GLU A 359 -43.15 -8.09 2.67
N ARG A 360 -43.81 -6.97 2.95
CA ARG A 360 -43.15 -5.70 3.32
C ARG A 360 -42.00 -5.84 4.34
N PRO A 361 -42.14 -6.57 5.47
CA PRO A 361 -41.03 -6.74 6.42
C PRO A 361 -39.80 -7.43 5.81
N VAL A 362 -40.00 -8.35 4.85
CA VAL A 362 -38.90 -9.03 4.15
C VAL A 362 -38.19 -8.05 3.22
N VAL A 363 -38.95 -7.23 2.49
CA VAL A 363 -38.39 -6.19 1.60
C VAL A 363 -37.63 -5.12 2.41
N LEU A 364 -38.15 -4.73 3.57
CA LEU A 364 -37.47 -3.82 4.47
C LEU A 364 -36.16 -4.41 5.00
N LYS A 365 -36.14 -5.71 5.34
CA LYS A 365 -34.90 -6.40 5.74
C LYS A 365 -33.86 -6.49 4.62
N ALA A 366 -34.30 -6.74 3.39
CA ALA A 366 -33.43 -6.68 2.21
C ALA A 366 -32.85 -5.27 2.01
N PHE A 367 -33.67 -4.23 2.18
CA PHE A 367 -33.24 -2.84 2.10
C PHE A 367 -32.24 -2.46 3.21
N GLU A 368 -32.48 -2.88 4.47
CA GLU A 368 -31.53 -2.72 5.58
C GLU A 368 -30.19 -3.43 5.30
N ARG A 369 -30.22 -4.59 4.62
CA ARG A 369 -28.99 -5.27 4.19
C ARG A 369 -28.26 -4.53 3.09
N LEU A 370 -28.96 -3.96 2.10
CA LEU A 370 -28.33 -3.12 1.06
C LEU A 370 -27.64 -1.89 1.68
N GLN A 371 -28.23 -1.31 2.73
CA GLN A 371 -27.61 -0.26 3.51
C GLN A 371 -26.37 -0.76 4.26
N ALA A 372 -26.45 -1.92 4.92
CA ALA A 372 -25.32 -2.52 5.62
C ALA A 372 -24.16 -2.90 4.68
N LEU A 373 -24.44 -3.13 3.40
CA LEU A 373 -23.46 -3.37 2.34
C LEU A 373 -22.90 -2.08 1.71
N GLU A 374 -23.30 -0.90 2.22
CA GLU A 374 -22.91 0.41 1.70
C GLU A 374 -23.22 0.61 0.20
N LEU A 375 -24.23 -0.09 -0.31
CA LEU A 375 -24.75 0.15 -1.67
C LEU A 375 -25.65 1.40 -1.69
N ILE A 376 -26.25 1.71 -0.54
CA ILE A 376 -27.01 2.92 -0.27
C ILE A 376 -26.51 3.58 1.01
N ILE A 377 -26.41 4.91 1.01
CA ILE A 377 -25.98 5.71 2.17
C ILE A 377 -27.07 6.70 2.54
N PRO A 378 -27.46 6.81 3.82
CA PRO A 378 -28.39 7.85 4.25
C PRO A 378 -27.76 9.24 4.13
N LEU A 379 -28.55 10.24 3.74
CA LEU A 379 -28.06 11.62 3.70
C LEU A 379 -27.64 12.09 5.10
N SER A 380 -26.35 12.47 5.26
CA SER A 380 -25.69 12.81 6.54
C SER A 380 -26.28 13.98 7.33
N GLY A 381 -27.35 14.63 6.85
CA GLY A 381 -28.10 15.64 7.60
C GLY A 381 -29.32 15.11 8.38
N MET A 382 -29.76 13.87 8.12
CA MET A 382 -30.98 13.30 8.68
C MET A 382 -30.76 12.11 9.62
N ALA A 383 -29.53 11.60 9.72
CA ALA A 383 -29.17 10.40 10.49
C ALA A 383 -29.35 10.50 12.03
N GLY A 384 -29.81 11.64 12.54
CA GLY A 384 -30.08 11.86 13.98
C GLY A 384 -31.42 12.53 14.29
N ARG A 385 -32.25 12.83 13.29
CA ARG A 385 -33.62 13.33 13.52
C ARG A 385 -34.57 12.14 13.44
N SER A 386 -35.41 12.00 14.46
CA SER A 386 -36.42 10.95 14.71
C SER A 386 -37.46 10.76 13.58
N GLY A 387 -37.02 10.52 12.35
CA GLY A 387 -37.85 10.05 11.25
C GLY A 387 -37.98 8.54 11.33
N LEU A 388 -39.16 8.01 11.01
CA LEU A 388 -39.36 6.59 10.77
C LEU A 388 -38.36 6.13 9.70
N LYS A 389 -37.68 4.99 9.93
CA LYS A 389 -36.62 4.45 9.05
C LYS A 389 -37.03 4.37 7.57
N GLU A 390 -38.32 4.17 7.32
CA GLU A 390 -38.93 4.02 5.99
C GLU A 390 -38.97 5.32 5.17
N TYR A 391 -38.94 6.49 5.83
CA TYR A 391 -39.00 7.80 5.18
C TYR A 391 -37.64 8.53 5.17
N GLN A 392 -36.59 7.85 5.62
CA GLN A 392 -35.25 8.37 5.50
C GLN A 392 -34.84 8.39 4.02
N MET A 393 -34.15 9.46 3.63
CA MET A 393 -33.64 9.63 2.27
C MET A 393 -32.25 9.02 2.13
N TYR A 394 -32.04 8.30 1.04
CA TYR A 394 -30.82 7.58 0.72
C TYR A 394 -30.29 7.99 -0.65
N ASN A 395 -28.95 8.01 -0.75
CA ASN A 395 -28.21 8.07 -2.00
C ASN A 395 -27.75 6.67 -2.38
N PHE A 396 -27.73 6.38 -3.67
CA PHE A 396 -27.24 5.13 -4.22
C PHE A 396 -25.84 5.30 -4.81
N LEU A 397 -24.96 4.35 -4.51
CA LEU A 397 -23.52 4.47 -4.80
C LEU A 397 -23.05 3.65 -6.00
N LEU A 398 -23.97 3.15 -6.82
CA LEU A 398 -23.66 2.34 -7.99
C LEU A 398 -24.01 3.09 -9.27
N THR A 399 -23.23 2.86 -10.32
CA THR A 399 -23.56 3.34 -11.66
C THR A 399 -24.45 2.35 -12.37
N LYS A 400 -25.22 2.82 -13.35
CA LYS A 400 -26.02 1.95 -14.23
C LYS A 400 -25.16 0.86 -14.88
N SER A 401 -23.98 1.23 -15.39
CA SER A 401 -23.04 0.30 -16.01
C SER A 401 -22.59 -0.84 -15.09
N GLN A 402 -22.43 -0.58 -13.79
CA GLN A 402 -22.09 -1.61 -12.81
C GLN A 402 -23.25 -2.58 -12.61
N VAL A 403 -24.48 -2.08 -12.54
CA VAL A 403 -25.68 -2.91 -12.38
C VAL A 403 -25.95 -3.73 -13.64
N ASP A 404 -25.83 -3.15 -14.83
CA ASP A 404 -25.99 -3.86 -16.10
C ASP A 404 -24.96 -4.99 -16.24
N SER A 405 -23.69 -4.71 -15.91
CA SER A 405 -22.62 -5.71 -15.92
C SER A 405 -22.89 -6.83 -14.90
N ALA A 406 -23.39 -6.49 -13.71
CA ALA A 406 -23.75 -7.47 -12.69
C ALA A 406 -24.95 -8.34 -13.11
N VAL A 407 -25.98 -7.75 -13.71
CA VAL A 407 -27.16 -8.47 -14.21
C VAL A 407 -26.79 -9.46 -15.33
N GLN A 408 -25.91 -9.06 -16.25
CA GLN A 408 -25.43 -9.93 -17.34
C GLN A 408 -24.58 -11.10 -16.84
N SER A 409 -23.84 -10.92 -15.74
CA SER A 409 -22.96 -11.93 -15.16
C SER A 409 -23.64 -12.80 -14.08
N TYR A 410 -24.86 -12.45 -13.65
CA TYR A 410 -25.58 -13.16 -12.61
C TYR A 410 -26.05 -14.55 -13.08
N VAL A 411 -25.64 -15.60 -12.37
CA VAL A 411 -25.98 -16.99 -12.72
C VAL A 411 -27.38 -17.33 -12.19
N GLY A 412 -28.27 -17.79 -13.08
CA GLY A 412 -29.60 -18.27 -12.69
C GLY A 412 -30.65 -17.17 -12.50
N LEU A 413 -30.44 -15.99 -13.07
CA LEU A 413 -31.45 -14.93 -13.06
C LEU A 413 -32.66 -15.30 -13.94
N GLN A 414 -33.86 -15.02 -13.46
CA GLN A 414 -35.08 -15.16 -14.25
C GLN A 414 -35.08 -14.15 -15.42
N THR A 415 -35.58 -14.57 -16.58
CA THR A 415 -35.64 -13.74 -17.80
C THR A 415 -36.38 -12.43 -17.61
N ASP A 416 -37.43 -12.43 -16.79
CA ASP A 416 -38.27 -11.25 -16.51
C ASP A 416 -37.47 -10.15 -15.82
N ILE A 417 -36.52 -10.52 -14.95
CA ILE A 417 -35.65 -9.57 -14.23
C ILE A 417 -34.62 -8.97 -15.19
N ILE A 418 -34.06 -9.79 -16.08
CA ILE A 418 -33.12 -9.32 -17.12
C ILE A 418 -33.82 -8.34 -18.07
N GLN A 419 -35.04 -8.69 -18.51
CA GLN A 419 -35.85 -7.81 -19.34
C GLN A 419 -36.20 -6.51 -18.61
N TRP A 420 -36.52 -6.58 -17.33
CA TRP A 420 -36.82 -5.41 -16.53
C TRP A 420 -35.61 -4.48 -16.38
N ALA A 421 -34.42 -5.01 -16.06
CA ALA A 421 -33.19 -4.22 -15.97
C ALA A 421 -32.85 -3.52 -17.30
N ASN A 422 -33.10 -4.17 -18.43
CA ASN A 422 -32.85 -3.61 -19.76
C ASN A 422 -33.95 -2.67 -20.25
N SER A 423 -35.18 -2.79 -19.72
CA SER A 423 -36.29 -1.92 -20.11
C SER A 423 -36.20 -0.62 -19.32
N SER A 424 -35.49 0.33 -19.93
CA SER A 424 -35.65 1.73 -19.59
C SER A 424 -37.10 2.13 -19.89
N LEU A 425 -37.91 2.21 -18.83
CA LEU A 425 -39.29 2.70 -18.82
C LEU A 425 -40.36 1.76 -19.39
N ASN A 426 -41.19 1.21 -18.49
CA ASN A 426 -42.66 1.30 -18.55
C ASN A 426 -43.29 1.08 -17.17
#